data_AF-A0A1T1ZZL1-F1
#
_entry.id   AF-A0A1T1ZZL1-F1
#
_cell.length_a   1.000
_cell.length_b   1.000
_cell.length_c   1.000
_cell.angle_alpha   90.00
_cell.angle_beta   90.00
_cell.angle_gamma   90.00
#
_symmetry.space_group_name_H-M   'P 1'
#
loop_
_entity.id
_entity.type
_entity.pdbx_description
1 polymer ?
#
loop_
_entity_poly.entity_id
_entity_poly.type
_entity_poly.pdbx_seq_one_letter_code
_entity_poly.pdbx_strand_id
1 'polypeptide(L)'
;MNDHGAAILRFASGATGVVEAGWTDTRMRLELDLVGDAGAISLKNGEMTLTLRGAESPTECVVLDPLDAGTGIVPFLSALKGRAAPGLVSAGEAARVNRVLDDLGLRLN
;
A
#
# COMPACT_ATOMS: atom_id res chain seq x y z
N MET A 1 -0.79 -24.90 2.42
CA MET A 1 -0.99 -23.54 2.93
C MET A 1 0.31 -22.78 2.77
N ASN A 2 0.51 -22.17 1.60
CA ASN A 2 1.55 -21.16 1.44
C ASN A 2 1.06 -19.89 2.13
N ASP A 3 1.70 -19.56 3.23
CA ASP A 3 1.44 -18.37 4.04
C ASP A 3 2.25 -17.17 3.57
N HIS A 4 2.92 -17.25 2.42
CA HIS A 4 3.71 -16.19 1.82
C HIS A 4 3.61 -16.21 0.29
N GLY A 5 3.83 -15.07 -0.34
CA GLY A 5 3.83 -14.88 -1.78
C GLY A 5 4.60 -13.62 -2.18
N ALA A 6 5.22 -13.66 -3.35
CA ALA A 6 5.93 -12.52 -3.93
C ALA A 6 5.63 -12.41 -5.42
N ALA A 7 5.52 -11.19 -5.93
CA ALA A 7 5.23 -10.89 -7.32
C ALA A 7 6.01 -9.68 -7.82
N ILE A 8 6.38 -9.71 -9.11
CA ILE A 8 6.98 -8.56 -9.80
C ILE A 8 5.95 -7.96 -10.75
N LEU A 9 5.70 -6.67 -10.61
CA LEU A 9 4.79 -5.89 -11.42
C LEU A 9 5.57 -5.06 -12.44
N ARG A 10 5.08 -5.01 -13.68
CA ARG A 10 5.54 -4.07 -14.70
C ARG A 10 4.42 -3.09 -15.00
N PHE A 11 4.70 -1.81 -14.78
CA PHE A 11 3.76 -0.73 -15.06
C PHE A 11 3.89 -0.28 -16.50
N ALA A 12 2.80 0.23 -17.08
CA ALA A 12 2.79 0.75 -18.46
C ALA A 12 3.78 1.91 -18.66
N SER A 13 4.11 2.64 -17.59
CA SER A 13 5.13 3.69 -17.59
C SER A 13 6.57 3.18 -17.73
N GLY A 14 6.79 1.86 -17.66
CA GLY A 14 8.11 1.24 -17.59
C GLY A 14 8.64 1.08 -16.15
N ALA A 15 7.96 1.64 -15.15
CA ALA A 15 8.29 1.38 -13.75
C ALA A 15 8.11 -0.10 -13.38
N THR A 16 8.84 -0.53 -12.37
CA THR A 16 8.75 -1.89 -11.81
C THR A 16 8.36 -1.81 -10.34
N GLY A 17 7.52 -2.75 -9.91
CA GLY A 17 7.18 -2.92 -8.50
C GLY A 17 7.43 -4.35 -8.05
N VAL A 18 7.68 -4.52 -6.76
CA VAL A 18 7.69 -5.83 -6.10
C VAL A 18 6.63 -5.78 -5.01
N VAL A 19 5.82 -6.82 -4.95
CA VAL A 19 4.83 -7.01 -3.88
C VAL A 19 5.17 -8.30 -3.17
N GLU A 20 5.37 -8.21 -1.87
CA GLU A 20 5.60 -9.35 -0.99
C GLU A 20 4.51 -9.33 0.08
N ALA A 21 3.93 -10.49 0.35
CA ALA A 21 2.92 -10.66 1.37
C ALA A 21 3.15 -11.98 2.09
N GLY A 22 2.98 -11.99 3.40
CA GLY A 22 2.98 -13.24 4.15
C GLY A 22 2.39 -13.08 5.54
N TRP A 23 1.71 -14.14 6.00
CA TRP A 23 1.07 -14.24 7.31
C TRP A 23 2.04 -14.70 8.41
N THR A 24 3.24 -15.18 8.03
CA THR A 24 4.28 -15.62 8.97
C THR A 24 5.07 -14.51 9.62
N ASP A 25 4.97 -13.28 9.11
CA ASP A 25 5.51 -12.13 9.84
C ASP A 25 4.59 -11.81 11.02
N THR A 26 5.03 -12.21 12.21
CA THR A 26 4.35 -11.92 13.48
C THR A 26 4.18 -10.43 13.76
N ARG A 27 4.90 -9.57 13.03
CA ARG A 27 4.81 -8.11 13.15
C ARG A 27 3.73 -7.49 12.27
N MET A 28 3.13 -8.26 11.34
CA MET A 28 2.08 -7.79 10.41
C MET A 28 2.43 -6.43 9.77
N ARG A 29 3.65 -6.30 9.23
CA ARG A 29 4.18 -5.03 8.73
C ARG A 29 3.52 -4.65 7.41
N LEU A 30 3.06 -3.40 7.32
CA LEU A 30 2.77 -2.74 6.06
C LEU A 30 3.94 -1.80 5.75
N GLU A 31 4.66 -2.09 4.68
CA GLU A 31 5.78 -1.27 4.22
C GLU A 31 5.61 -0.91 2.75
N LEU A 32 6.03 0.29 2.39
CA LEU A 32 5.97 0.78 1.02
C LEU A 32 7.19 1.65 0.74
N ASP A 33 7.97 1.26 -0.25
CA ASP A 33 9.08 2.06 -0.77
C ASP A 33 8.76 2.50 -2.21
N LEU A 34 8.74 3.80 -2.45
CA LEU A 34 8.56 4.42 -3.76
C LEU A 34 9.81 5.21 -4.11
N VAL A 35 10.48 4.82 -5.19
CA VAL A 35 11.68 5.52 -5.68
C VAL A 35 11.38 6.11 -7.05
N GLY A 36 11.66 7.39 -7.21
CA GLY A 36 11.47 8.10 -8.46
C GLY A 36 12.64 9.02 -8.77
N ASP A 37 12.48 9.79 -9.85
CA ASP A 37 13.57 10.63 -10.34
C ASP A 37 13.87 11.80 -9.41
N ALA A 38 12.92 12.31 -8.63
CA ALA A 38 13.14 13.46 -7.76
C ALA A 38 13.54 13.08 -6.33
N GLY A 39 13.42 11.81 -5.94
CA GLY A 39 13.62 11.36 -4.57
C GLY A 39 12.92 10.03 -4.30
N ALA A 40 12.81 9.70 -3.02
CA ALA A 40 12.16 8.49 -2.54
C ALA A 40 11.24 8.77 -1.36
N ILE A 41 10.18 7.99 -1.25
CA ILE A 41 9.28 7.93 -0.09
C ILE A 41 9.34 6.51 0.47
N SER A 42 9.51 6.38 1.78
CA SER A 42 9.51 5.11 2.49
C SER A 42 8.51 5.17 3.63
N LEU A 43 7.58 4.21 3.69
CA LEU A 43 6.70 3.96 4.82
C LEU A 43 7.14 2.68 5.52
N LYS A 44 7.61 2.80 6.77
CA LYS A 44 8.06 1.66 7.60
C LYS A 44 7.67 1.88 9.05
N ASN A 45 7.13 0.84 9.69
CA ASN A 45 6.72 0.89 11.11
C ASN A 45 5.82 2.08 11.47
N GLY A 46 4.92 2.48 10.57
CA GLY A 46 4.04 3.64 10.77
C GLY A 46 4.72 5.00 10.58
N GLU A 47 5.98 5.07 10.16
CA GLU A 47 6.66 6.31 9.83
C GLU A 47 6.85 6.43 8.31
N MET A 48 6.36 7.52 7.75
CA MET A 48 6.64 7.93 6.38
C MET A 48 7.82 8.90 6.36
N THR A 49 8.80 8.64 5.50
CA THR A 49 9.95 9.51 5.26
C THR A 49 10.01 9.90 3.79
N LEU A 50 10.31 11.16 3.51
CA LEU A 50 10.59 11.68 2.17
C LEU A 50 12.05 12.13 2.11
N THR A 51 12.79 11.60 1.14
CA THR A 51 14.18 11.96 0.89
C THR A 51 14.32 12.47 -0.53
N LEU A 52 14.57 13.77 -0.67
CA LEU A 52 14.82 14.38 -1.98
C LEU A 52 16.17 13.92 -2.56
N ARG A 53 16.27 13.93 -3.90
CA ARG A 53 17.52 13.56 -4.59
C ARG A 53 18.67 14.45 -4.10
N GLY A 54 19.76 13.82 -3.68
CA GLY A 54 20.97 14.50 -3.22
C GLY A 54 20.94 14.95 -1.76
N ALA A 55 19.83 14.74 -1.04
CA ALA A 55 19.82 14.90 0.41
C ALA A 55 20.54 13.72 1.09
N GLU A 56 21.31 14.01 2.13
CA GLU A 56 22.00 12.99 2.93
C GLU A 56 21.07 12.36 4.00
N SER A 57 19.93 13.00 4.29
CA SER A 57 18.96 12.58 5.28
C SER A 57 17.52 12.89 4.83
N PRO A 58 16.50 12.27 5.46
CA PRO A 58 15.11 12.59 5.18
C PRO A 58 14.84 14.09 5.30
N THR A 59 14.20 14.63 4.29
CA THR A 59 13.78 16.04 4.23
C THR A 59 12.46 16.24 4.98
N GLU A 60 11.63 15.20 5.07
CA GLU A 60 10.38 15.19 5.83
C GLU A 60 10.18 13.83 6.49
N CYS A 61 9.65 13.84 7.72
CA CYS A 61 9.23 12.66 8.45
C CYS A 61 7.82 12.89 9.00
N VAL A 62 6.91 11.94 8.76
CA VAL A 62 5.53 11.96 9.25
C VAL A 62 5.24 10.64 9.94
N VAL A 63 4.83 10.70 11.20
CA VAL A 63 4.33 9.53 11.92
C VAL A 63 2.85 9.38 11.61
N LEU A 64 2.48 8.23 11.08
CA LEU A 64 1.09 7.86 10.81
C LEU A 64 0.44 7.35 12.10
N ASP A 65 -0.85 7.64 12.23
CA ASP A 65 -1.66 7.05 13.28
C ASP A 65 -1.72 5.51 13.07
N PRO A 66 -1.76 4.74 14.17
CA PRO A 66 -1.99 3.30 14.09
C PRO A 66 -3.22 2.98 13.25
N LEU A 67 -3.12 1.96 12.39
CA LEU A 67 -4.25 1.46 11.62
C LEU A 67 -5.32 0.93 12.59
N ASP A 68 -6.41 1.68 12.71
CA ASP A 68 -7.61 1.25 13.43
C ASP A 68 -8.65 0.77 12.41
N ALA A 69 -9.06 -0.49 12.51
CA ALA A 69 -10.14 -1.02 11.67
C ALA A 69 -11.43 -0.19 11.78
N GLY A 70 -11.66 0.46 12.93
CA GLY A 70 -12.74 1.41 13.16
C GLY A 70 -12.65 2.70 12.33
N THR A 71 -11.45 3.16 11.99
CA THR A 71 -11.29 4.34 11.10
C THR A 71 -11.42 3.95 9.63
N GLY A 72 -11.07 2.72 9.26
CA GLY A 72 -11.19 2.20 7.89
C GLY A 72 -12.62 2.17 7.34
N ILE A 73 -13.65 2.05 8.19
CA ILE A 73 -15.06 2.06 7.75
C ILE A 73 -15.63 3.49 7.58
N VAL A 74 -14.97 4.52 8.12
CA VAL A 74 -15.47 5.90 8.13
C VAL A 74 -15.75 6.45 6.73
N PRO A 75 -14.89 6.23 5.71
CA PRO A 75 -15.19 6.65 4.35
C PRO A 75 -16.49 6.04 3.81
N PHE A 76 -16.71 4.74 4.05
CA PHE A 76 -17.93 4.04 3.64
C PHE A 76 -19.19 4.63 4.29
N LEU A 77 -19.16 4.84 5.61
CA LEU A 77 -20.27 5.46 6.33
C LEU A 77 -20.53 6.91 5.88
N SER A 78 -19.48 7.64 5.50
CA SER A 78 -19.60 9.02 5.00
C SER A 78 -20.29 9.04 3.64
N ALA A 79 -19.92 8.11 2.74
CA ALA A 79 -20.54 7.96 1.44
C ALA A 79 -22.02 7.59 1.53
N LEU A 80 -22.39 6.68 2.43
CA LEU A 80 -23.80 6.33 2.70
C LEU A 80 -24.64 7.54 3.15
N LYS A 81 -24.00 8.51 3.82
CA LYS A 81 -24.62 9.76 4.26
C LYS A 81 -24.60 10.86 3.20
N GLY A 82 -24.15 10.57 1.97
CA GLY A 82 -24.01 11.54 0.89
C GLY A 82 -22.94 12.60 1.15
N ARG A 83 -21.97 12.33 2.02
CA ARG A 83 -20.87 13.24 2.35
C ARG A 83 -19.63 12.91 1.52
N ALA A 84 -18.71 13.87 1.44
CA ALA A 84 -17.37 13.61 0.92
C ALA A 84 -16.73 12.43 1.68
N ALA A 85 -16.15 11.50 0.94
CA ALA A 85 -15.59 10.26 1.47
C ALA A 85 -14.17 10.05 0.93
N PRO A 86 -13.19 10.90 1.30
CA PRO A 86 -11.80 10.68 0.95
C PRO A 86 -11.33 9.33 1.49
N GLY A 87 -10.58 8.59 0.67
CA GLY A 87 -10.14 7.23 1.01
C GLY A 87 -11.19 6.14 0.85
N LEU A 88 -12.38 6.43 0.31
CA LEU A 88 -13.34 5.40 -0.05
C LEU A 88 -12.81 4.55 -1.21
N VAL A 89 -12.66 3.26 -0.97
CA VAL A 89 -12.42 2.27 -2.02
C VAL A 89 -13.76 1.87 -2.63
N SER A 90 -13.94 2.11 -3.92
CA SER A 90 -15.14 1.70 -4.64
C SER A 90 -15.18 0.20 -4.90
N ALA A 91 -16.38 -0.34 -5.17
CA ALA A 91 -16.54 -1.75 -5.57
C ALA A 91 -15.73 -2.09 -6.84
N GLY A 92 -15.61 -1.15 -7.78
CA GLY A 92 -14.84 -1.34 -9.00
C GLY A 92 -13.33 -1.38 -8.76
N GLU A 93 -12.81 -0.60 -7.81
CA GLU A 93 -11.40 -0.66 -7.41
C GLU A 93 -11.09 -1.97 -6.68
N ALA A 94 -11.94 -2.38 -5.74
CA ALA A 94 -11.79 -3.66 -5.05
C ALA A 94 -11.78 -4.84 -6.04
N ALA A 95 -12.72 -4.86 -7.00
CA ALA A 95 -12.77 -5.90 -8.03
C ALA A 95 -11.54 -5.91 -8.94
N ARG A 96 -10.95 -4.74 -9.22
CA ARG A 96 -9.74 -4.61 -10.05
C ARG A 96 -8.53 -5.20 -9.33
N VAL A 97 -8.38 -4.93 -8.03
CA VAL A 97 -7.28 -5.50 -7.22
C VAL A 97 -7.39 -7.02 -7.19
N ASN A 98 -8.59 -7.57 -6.97
CA ASN A 98 -8.79 -9.03 -6.99
C ASN A 98 -8.37 -9.64 -8.34
N ARG A 99 -8.73 -9.00 -9.46
CA ARG A 99 -8.29 -9.47 -10.79
C ARG A 99 -6.77 -9.48 -10.93
N VAL A 100 -6.08 -8.45 -10.43
CA VAL A 100 -4.61 -8.43 -10.45
C VAL A 100 -4.05 -9.59 -9.64
N LEU A 101 -4.60 -9.89 -8.46
CA LEU A 101 -4.17 -11.03 -7.66
C LEU A 101 -4.42 -12.38 -8.36
N ASP A 102 -5.55 -12.51 -9.06
CA ASP A 102 -5.88 -13.68 -9.88
C ASP A 102 -4.88 -13.83 -11.05
N ASP A 103 -4.60 -12.73 -11.77
CA ASP A 103 -3.67 -12.69 -12.91
C ASP A 103 -2.22 -13.01 -12.51
N LEU A 104 -1.83 -12.65 -11.28
CA LEU A 104 -0.53 -12.98 -10.71
C LEU A 104 -0.37 -14.49 -10.41
N GLY A 105 -1.44 -15.28 -10.57
CA GLY A 105 -1.38 -16.72 -10.37
C GLY A 105 -1.05 -17.09 -8.92
N LEU A 106 -1.37 -16.21 -7.96
CA LEU A 106 -1.26 -16.47 -6.53
C LEU A 106 -2.26 -17.57 -6.14
N ARG A 107 -1.89 -18.82 -6.43
CA ARG A 107 -2.63 -20.00 -5.95
C ARG A 107 -2.36 -20.12 -4.46
N LEU A 108 -3.29 -19.63 -3.66
CA LEU A 108 -3.42 -20.02 -2.26
C LEU A 108 -3.81 -21.51 -2.24
N ASN A 109 -2.81 -22.39 -2.24
CA ASN A 109 -2.96 -23.83 -2.01
C ASN A 109 -2.82 -24.17 -0.52
#